data_AF-A0A418M9J4-F1
#
_entry.id   AF-A0A418M9J4-F1
#
_cell.length_a   1.000
_cell.length_b   1.000
_cell.length_c   1.000
_cell.angle_alpha   90.00
_cell.angle_beta   90.00
_cell.angle_gamma   90.00
#
_symmetry.space_group_name_H-M   'P 1'
#
loop_
_entity.id
_entity.type
_entity.pdbx_description
1 polymer ?
#
loop_
_entity_poly.entity_id
_entity_poly.type
_entity_poly.pdbx_seq_one_letter_code
_entity_poly.pdbx_strand_id
1 'polypeptide(L)' 'MMSESFAPFRRNIRYIPCRKAAITELLENLNLTRGKRNWGYPFRLGHFEIGKDDFLTIARVMVEDYDEFIFQ' A
#
# COMPACT_ATOMS: atom_id res chain seq x y z
N MET A 1 27.84 8.27 -11.03
CA MET A 1 27.94 6.86 -11.50
C MET A 1 27.81 5.96 -10.28
N MET A 2 27.12 4.83 -10.41
CA MET A 2 27.07 3.81 -9.34
C MET A 2 28.43 3.06 -9.32
N SER A 3 29.01 2.82 -8.14
CA SER A 3 30.28 2.08 -8.03
C SER A 3 30.07 0.59 -8.28
N GLU A 4 31.14 -0.12 -8.63
CA GLU A 4 31.14 -1.59 -8.79
C GLU A 4 30.77 -2.34 -7.50
N SER A 5 30.87 -1.69 -6.34
CA SER A 5 30.51 -2.21 -5.02
C SER A 5 29.07 -1.91 -4.59
N PHE A 6 28.27 -1.24 -5.43
CA PHE A 6 26.90 -0.89 -5.07
C PHE A 6 25.97 -2.12 -5.10
N ALA A 7 25.58 -2.59 -3.91
CA ALA A 7 24.57 -3.63 -3.73
C ALA A 7 23.33 -3.02 -3.06
N PRO A 8 22.20 -2.84 -3.78
CA PRO A 8 21.07 -2.13 -3.24
C PRO A 8 20.27 -3.02 -2.27
N PHE A 9 19.81 -2.44 -1.17
CA PHE A 9 18.97 -3.17 -0.20
C PHE A 9 17.66 -3.63 -0.85
N ARG A 10 17.27 -4.88 -0.56
CA ARG A 10 16.03 -5.52 -1.03
C ARG A 10 15.41 -6.28 0.12
N ARG A 11 14.08 -6.25 0.20
CA ARG A 11 13.31 -7.17 1.06
C ARG A 11 12.73 -8.27 0.20
N ASN A 12 12.73 -9.49 0.72
CA ASN A 12 11.97 -10.56 0.11
C ASN A 12 10.47 -10.29 0.37
N ILE A 13 9.66 -10.26 -0.68
CA ILE A 13 8.23 -9.91 -0.61
C ILE A 13 7.43 -11.14 -1.05
N ARG A 14 6.52 -11.57 -0.18
CA ARG A 14 5.49 -12.56 -0.53
C ARG A 14 4.25 -11.82 -1.02
N TYR A 15 3.94 -11.96 -2.31
CA TYR A 15 2.70 -11.44 -2.88
C TYR A 15 1.56 -12.40 -2.59
N ILE A 16 0.38 -11.84 -2.32
CA ILE A 16 -0.87 -12.60 -2.14
C ILE A 16 -1.79 -12.38 -3.35
N PRO A 17 -2.65 -13.34 -3.69
CA PRO A 17 -3.72 -13.13 -4.67
C PRO A 17 -4.60 -11.94 -4.28
N CYS A 18 -4.90 -11.07 -5.24
CA CYS A 18 -5.77 -9.93 -5.02
C CYS A 18 -6.41 -9.46 -6.34
N ARG A 19 -7.51 -8.73 -6.22
CA ARG A 19 -8.16 -8.02 -7.33
C ARG A 19 -7.70 -6.57 -7.40
N LYS A 20 -7.84 -5.97 -8.58
CA LYS A 20 -7.62 -4.54 -8.78
C LYS A 20 -8.70 -3.74 -8.05
N ALA A 21 -8.30 -2.68 -7.36
CA ALA A 21 -9.18 -1.72 -6.72
C ALA A 21 -8.84 -0.30 -7.22
N ALA A 22 -9.86 0.47 -7.59
CA ALA A 22 -9.66 1.85 -8.01
C ALA A 22 -9.45 2.74 -6.78
N ILE A 23 -8.31 3.44 -6.70
CA ILE A 23 -8.01 4.33 -5.56
C ILE A 23 -9.06 5.45 -5.41
N THR A 24 -9.71 5.85 -6.51
CA THR A 24 -10.79 6.86 -6.53
C THR A 24 -11.95 6.50 -5.62
N GLU A 25 -12.25 5.20 -5.46
CA GLU A 25 -13.33 4.71 -4.59
C GLU A 25 -12.93 4.70 -3.10
N LEU A 26 -11.63 4.86 -2.82
CA LEU A 26 -11.06 4.80 -1.47
C LEU A 26 -10.64 6.17 -0.94
N LEU A 27 -10.60 7.21 -1.77
CA LEU A 27 -10.07 8.54 -1.39
C LEU A 27 -10.75 9.12 -0.14
N GLU A 28 -12.05 8.92 -0.02
CA GLU A 28 -12.80 9.39 1.13
C GLU A 28 -12.88 8.36 2.25
N ASN A 29 -12.16 7.24 2.20
CA ASN A 29 -12.20 6.18 3.23
C ASN A 29 -10.86 5.95 3.95
N LEU A 30 -9.76 6.45 3.38
CA LEU A 30 -8.43 6.28 3.95
C LEU A 30 -7.98 7.53 4.68
N ASN A 31 -7.41 7.38 5.87
CA ASN A 31 -6.74 8.45 6.61
C ASN A 31 -5.60 9.07 5.78
N LEU A 32 -4.96 8.30 4.90
CA LEU A 32 -3.91 8.80 4.01
C LEU A 32 -4.41 9.80 2.94
N THR A 33 -5.71 9.79 2.59
CA THR A 33 -6.28 10.61 1.52
C THR A 33 -7.40 11.55 1.96
N ARG A 34 -8.30 11.13 2.86
CA ARG A 34 -9.51 11.86 3.24
C ARG A 34 -9.17 13.27 3.74
N GLY A 35 -9.79 14.28 3.12
CA GLY A 35 -9.59 15.69 3.47
C GLY A 35 -8.19 16.26 3.14
N LYS A 36 -7.32 15.51 2.45
CA LYS A 36 -5.94 15.94 2.15
C LYS A 36 -5.80 16.31 0.68
N ARG A 37 -5.69 17.60 0.35
CA ARG A 37 -5.55 18.09 -1.03
C ARG A 37 -4.35 17.52 -1.80
N ASN A 38 -3.23 17.27 -1.10
CA ASN A 38 -1.96 16.81 -1.71
C ASN A 38 -1.64 15.34 -1.37
N TRP A 39 -2.66 14.50 -1.21
CA TRP A 39 -2.51 13.09 -0.84
C TRP A 39 -1.64 12.27 -1.82
N GLY A 40 -1.48 12.72 -3.07
CA GLY A 40 -0.61 12.06 -4.06
C GLY A 40 0.89 12.31 -3.85
N TYR A 41 1.28 13.28 -3.02
CA TYR A 41 2.69 13.66 -2.84
C TYR A 41 3.56 12.54 -2.23
N PRO A 42 3.15 11.81 -1.18
CA PRO A 42 3.94 10.73 -0.58
C PRO A 42 4.35 9.63 -1.56
N PHE A 43 3.53 9.33 -2.59
CA PHE A 43 3.87 8.33 -3.61
C PHE A 43 5.11 8.69 -4.44
N ARG A 44 5.53 9.96 -4.45
CA ARG A 44 6.77 10.40 -5.12
C ARG A 44 8.04 10.04 -4.33
N LEU A 45 7.91 9.64 -3.07
CA LEU A 45 9.03 9.31 -2.18
C LEU A 45 9.40 7.81 -2.22
N GLY A 46 8.76 7.03 -3.10
CA GLY A 46 9.06 5.61 -3.33
C GLY A 46 8.29 4.68 -2.38
N HIS A 47 8.49 4.80 -1.08
CA HIS A 47 7.71 4.06 -0.08
C HIS A 47 7.47 4.92 1.17
N PHE A 48 6.32 4.72 1.81
CA PHE A 48 5.97 5.35 3.07
C PHE A 48 5.05 4.43 3.86
N GLU A 49 5.01 4.62 5.17
CA GLU A 49 4.16 3.85 6.07
C GLU A 49 2.73 4.37 6.06
N ILE A 50 1.75 3.47 6.15
CA ILE A 50 0.33 3.79 6.29
C ILE A 50 -0.18 3.22 7.62
N GLY A 51 -1.23 3.82 8.17
CA GLY A 51 -1.86 3.31 9.39
C GLY A 51 -2.53 1.95 9.18
N LYS A 52 -2.70 1.20 10.29
CA LYS A 52 -3.38 -0.11 10.29
C LYS A 52 -4.77 -0.05 9.66
N ASP A 53 -5.55 0.98 9.96
CA ASP A 53 -6.93 1.11 9.44
C ASP A 53 -6.96 1.27 7.92
N ASP A 54 -6.02 2.04 7.37
CA ASP A 54 -5.88 2.21 5.92
C ASP A 54 -5.47 0.90 5.27
N PHE A 55 -4.52 0.19 5.86
CA PHE A 55 -4.09 -1.13 5.40
C PHE A 55 -5.27 -2.12 5.37
N LEU A 56 -6.04 -2.22 6.47
CA LEU A 56 -7.19 -3.11 6.56
C LEU A 56 -8.29 -2.73 5.58
N THR A 57 -8.53 -1.44 5.37
CA THR A 57 -9.50 -0.93 4.37
C THR A 57 -9.10 -1.31 2.95
N ILE A 58 -7.83 -1.12 2.59
CA ILE A 58 -7.30 -1.51 1.27
C ILE A 58 -7.40 -3.03 1.10
N ALA A 59 -6.95 -3.80 2.10
CA ALA A 59 -6.99 -5.25 2.05
C ALA A 59 -8.41 -5.79 1.92
N ARG A 60 -9.41 -5.19 2.61
CA ARG A 60 -10.82 -5.61 2.51
C ARG A 60 -11.38 -5.48 1.10
N VAL A 61 -10.90 -4.50 0.34
CA VAL A 61 -11.33 -4.31 -1.05
C VAL A 61 -10.52 -5.18 -2.00
N MET A 62 -9.22 -5.40 -1.75
CA MET A 62 -8.34 -6.10 -2.68
C MET A 62 -8.30 -7.63 -2.52
N VAL A 63 -8.48 -8.17 -1.32
CA VAL A 63 -8.31 -9.60 -1.04
C VAL A 63 -9.68 -10.29 -1.05
N GLU A 64 -9.83 -11.37 -1.82
CA GLU A 64 -11.09 -12.13 -1.94
C GLU A 64 -11.39 -12.88 -0.63
N ASP A 65 -10.44 -13.67 -0.13
CA ASP A 65 -10.53 -14.39 1.14
C ASP A 65 -10.06 -13.52 2.32
N TYR A 66 -10.56 -12.28 2.41
CA TYR A 66 -10.08 -11.30 3.40
C TYR A 66 -10.16 -11.83 4.83
N ASP A 67 -11.23 -12.54 5.18
CA ASP A 67 -11.42 -13.04 6.53
C ASP A 67 -10.32 -14.06 6.88
N GLU A 68 -9.96 -14.96 5.97
CA GLU A 68 -8.81 -15.86 6.18
C GLU A 68 -7.49 -15.10 6.24
N PHE A 69 -7.32 -14.08 5.40
CA PHE A 69 -6.12 -13.25 5.33
C PHE A 69 -5.82 -12.50 6.64
N ILE A 70 -6.83 -11.92 7.31
CA ILE A 70 -6.60 -11.16 8.55
C ILE A 70 -6.29 -12.03 9.78
N PHE A 71 -6.51 -13.34 9.69
CA PHE A 71 -6.18 -14.29 10.75
C PHE A 71 -4.82 -14.98 10.56
N GLN A 72 -4.06 -14.61 9.52
CA GLN A 72 -2.67 -15.02 9.29
C GLN A 72 -1.66 -14.11 10.00
#